data_AF-A0A3C0L409-F1
#
_entry.id   AF-A0A3C0L409-F1
#
_cell.length_a   1.000
_cell.length_b   1.000
_cell.length_c   1.000
_cell.angle_alpha   90.00
_cell.angle_beta   90.00
_cell.angle_gamma   90.00
#
_symmetry.space_group_name_H-M   'P 1'
#
loop_
_entity.id
_entity.type
_entity.pdbx_description
1 polymer ?
#
loop_
_entity_poly.entity_id
_entity_poly.type
_entity_poly.pdbx_seq_one_letter_code
_entity_poly.pdbx_strand_id
1 'polypeptide(L)'
;MTYCVAIRTDAGICFVSDSRTNAGVDNVSTYSKMFCFEAPGQRQLVVLSSGNLATTQGVIAQIKKDAKRDAARSFANLETLEDIADYLGECSAEHQEKHTGGGKAFEASFIVGGQILGQKPGAYLIYPT
;
A
#
# COMPACT_ATOMS: atom_id res chain seq x y z
N MET A 1 -13.96 2.35 -11.27
CA MET A 1 -13.52 3.69 -10.83
C MET A 1 -12.94 3.50 -9.45
N THR A 2 -11.68 3.88 -9.26
CA THR A 2 -10.96 3.75 -7.99
C THR A 2 -10.45 5.13 -7.61
N TYR A 3 -10.71 5.58 -6.39
CA TYR A 3 -10.27 6.88 -5.90
C TYR A 3 -9.84 6.80 -4.43
N CYS A 4 -8.61 7.24 -4.18
CA CYS A 4 -7.95 7.25 -2.88
C CYS A 4 -7.26 8.61 -2.70
N VAL A 5 -7.28 9.14 -1.48
CA VAL A 5 -6.60 10.40 -1.13
C VAL A 5 -6.02 10.32 0.28
N ALA A 6 -4.84 10.90 0.46
CA ALA A 6 -4.24 11.19 1.75
C ALA A 6 -3.93 12.67 1.87
N ILE A 7 -4.32 13.29 2.98
CA ILE A 7 -4.11 14.72 3.24
C ILE A 7 -3.30 14.86 4.53
N ARG A 8 -2.07 15.37 4.41
CA ARG A 8 -1.20 15.69 5.55
C ARG A 8 -1.39 17.14 5.95
N THR A 9 -1.69 17.36 7.22
CA THR A 9 -1.80 18.68 7.86
C THR A 9 -0.85 18.75 9.05
N ASP A 10 -0.72 19.93 9.66
CA ASP A 10 0.06 20.08 10.89
C ASP A 10 -0.57 19.34 12.09
N ALA A 11 -1.88 19.11 12.05
CA ALA A 11 -2.60 18.39 13.10
C ALA A 11 -2.53 16.85 12.96
N GLY A 12 -2.09 16.34 11.81
CA GLY A 12 -2.07 14.92 11.51
C GLY A 12 -2.40 14.61 10.06
N ILE A 13 -2.84 13.37 9.81
CA ILE A 13 -3.11 12.86 8.47
C ILE A 13 -4.51 12.26 8.35
N CYS A 14 -5.19 12.52 7.24
CA CYS A 14 -6.49 11.94 6.89
C CYS A 14 -6.35 11.06 5.66
N PHE A 15 -6.92 9.86 5.70
CA PHE A 15 -6.97 8.91 4.59
C PHE A 15 -8.41 8.62 4.20
N VAL A 16 -8.70 8.62 2.90
CA VAL A 16 -10.02 8.27 2.36
C VAL A 16 -9.84 7.39 1.13
N SER A 17 -10.65 6.34 1.02
CA SER A 17 -10.68 5.47 -0.16
C SER A 17 -12.12 5.06 -0.47
N ASP A 18 -12.45 5.00 -1.76
CA ASP A 18 -13.66 4.32 -2.22
C ASP A 18 -13.48 2.78 -2.21
N SER A 19 -14.55 2.04 -2.50
CA SER A 19 -14.54 0.56 -2.48
C SER A 19 -15.00 -0.10 -3.79
N ARG A 20 -15.46 0.67 -4.79
CA ARG A 20 -15.88 0.11 -6.07
C ARG A 20 -14.67 -0.37 -6.85
N THR A 21 -14.69 -1.61 -7.31
CA THR A 21 -13.54 -2.22 -7.98
C THR A 21 -14.00 -2.96 -9.22
N ASN A 22 -13.28 -2.77 -10.33
CA ASN A 22 -13.44 -3.59 -11.53
C ASN A 22 -12.52 -4.82 -11.40
N ALA A 23 -13.10 -6.01 -11.27
CA ALA A 23 -12.41 -7.28 -11.13
C ALA A 23 -12.41 -8.10 -12.44
N GLY A 24 -12.93 -7.54 -13.54
CA GLY A 24 -13.06 -8.21 -14.83
C GLY A 24 -14.24 -7.66 -15.64
N VAL A 25 -14.36 -8.12 -16.89
CA VAL A 25 -15.52 -7.79 -17.73
C VAL A 25 -16.80 -8.21 -16.99
N ASP A 26 -17.72 -7.26 -16.82
CA ASP A 26 -18.99 -7.43 -16.10
C ASP A 26 -18.86 -7.87 -14.62
N ASN A 27 -17.68 -7.70 -14.02
CA ASN A 27 -17.46 -7.98 -12.61
C ASN A 27 -17.06 -6.71 -11.85
N VAL A 28 -18.07 -5.99 -11.35
CA VAL A 28 -17.89 -4.85 -10.45
C VAL A 28 -18.31 -5.26 -9.04
N SER A 29 -17.36 -5.19 -8.12
CA SER A 29 -17.53 -5.66 -6.74
C SER A 29 -16.96 -4.65 -5.74
N THR A 30 -17.23 -4.88 -4.46
CA THR A 30 -16.76 -4.04 -3.34
C THR A 30 -15.53 -4.67 -2.71
N TYR A 31 -14.39 -3.97 -2.73
CA TYR A 31 -13.18 -4.38 -2.03
C TYR A 31 -12.61 -3.21 -1.22
N SER A 32 -12.09 -3.50 -0.02
CA SER A 32 -11.34 -2.48 0.72
C SER A 32 -10.09 -2.09 -0.06
N LYS A 33 -9.82 -0.79 -0.09
CA LYS A 33 -8.60 -0.21 -0.66
C LYS A 33 -7.75 0.49 0.39
N MET A 34 -8.11 0.36 1.67
CA MET A 34 -7.39 0.91 2.81
C MET A 34 -6.99 -0.22 3.75
N PHE A 35 -5.72 -0.24 4.14
CA PHE A 35 -5.13 -1.27 4.97
C PHE A 35 -4.30 -0.64 6.07
N CYS A 36 -4.62 -0.96 7.32
CA CYS A 36 -3.92 -0.45 8.49
C CYS A 36 -2.89 -1.46 8.99
N PHE A 37 -1.71 -0.96 9.36
CA PHE A 37 -0.65 -1.70 10.03
C PHE A 37 -0.26 -0.92 11.27
N GLU A 38 -0.44 -1.52 12.45
CA GLU A 38 -0.27 -0.83 13.73
C GLU A 38 0.65 -1.61 14.66
N ALA A 39 1.43 -0.86 15.45
CA ALA A 39 2.01 -1.35 16.69
C ALA A 39 1.70 -0.28 17.76
N PRO A 40 0.76 -0.55 18.68
CA PRO A 40 0.27 0.46 19.62
C PRO A 40 1.38 1.20 20.35
N GLY A 41 1.32 2.53 20.36
CA GLY A 41 2.32 3.41 20.96
C GLY A 41 3.64 3.55 20.19
N GLN A 42 3.84 2.77 19.12
CA GLN A 42 5.09 2.76 18.34
C GLN A 42 4.89 3.24 16.90
N ARG A 43 3.84 2.79 16.20
CA ARG A 43 3.57 3.20 14.82
C ARG A 43 2.11 2.97 14.43
N GLN A 44 1.62 3.85 13.55
CA GLN A 44 0.37 3.69 12.82
C GLN A 44 0.67 3.95 11.35
N LEU A 45 0.48 2.94 10.50
CA LEU A 45 0.70 3.02 9.07
C LEU A 45 -0.60 2.66 8.33
N VAL A 46 -0.82 3.31 7.19
CA VAL A 46 -1.97 3.11 6.31
C VAL A 46 -1.46 3.00 4.87
N VAL A 47 -1.95 1.99 4.16
CA VAL A 47 -1.74 1.81 2.72
C VAL A 47 -3.08 1.97 2.01
N LEU A 48 -3.12 2.84 1.01
CA LEU A 48 -4.21 2.95 0.05
C LEU A 48 -3.78 2.30 -1.28
N SER A 49 -4.67 1.59 -1.96
CA SER A 49 -4.37 0.91 -3.22
C SER A 49 -5.25 1.37 -4.38
N SER A 50 -4.69 1.30 -5.59
CA SER A 50 -5.39 1.56 -6.85
C SER A 50 -4.77 0.77 -8.01
N GLY A 51 -5.51 0.60 -9.10
CA GLY A 51 -5.07 -0.16 -10.27
C GLY A 51 -5.52 -1.62 -10.24
N ASN A 52 -4.68 -2.52 -10.73
CA ASN A 52 -5.02 -3.92 -10.91
C ASN A 52 -5.30 -4.64 -9.57
N LEU A 53 -6.47 -5.29 -9.47
CA LEU A 53 -6.90 -5.95 -8.23
C LEU A 53 -5.97 -7.10 -7.81
N ALA A 54 -5.51 -7.92 -8.75
CA ALA A 54 -4.64 -9.04 -8.45
C ALA A 54 -3.26 -8.55 -7.96
N THR A 55 -2.68 -7.56 -8.64
CA THR A 55 -1.42 -6.93 -8.23
C THR A 55 -1.53 -6.33 -6.83
N THR A 56 -2.54 -5.48 -6.59
CA THR A 56 -2.73 -4.82 -5.30
C THR A 56 -2.97 -5.80 -4.16
N GLN A 57 -3.76 -6.86 -4.37
CA GLN A 57 -3.94 -7.91 -3.36
C GLN A 57 -2.66 -8.71 -3.10
N GLY A 58 -1.88 -9.00 -4.14
CA GLY A 58 -0.59 -9.69 -4.00
C GLY A 58 0.39 -8.90 -3.13
N VAL A 59 0.55 -7.62 -3.42
CA VAL A 59 1.42 -6.71 -2.64
C VAL A 59 0.98 -6.64 -1.18
N ILE A 60 -0.30 -6.41 -0.91
CA ILE A 60 -0.82 -6.34 0.46
C ILE A 60 -0.66 -7.68 1.20
N ALA A 61 -0.86 -8.81 0.51
CA ALA A 61 -0.65 -10.13 1.10
C ALA A 61 0.82 -10.37 1.46
N GLN A 62 1.76 -9.96 0.61
CA GLN A 62 3.20 -10.07 0.86
C GLN A 62 3.62 -9.24 2.07
N ILE A 63 3.21 -7.98 2.16
CA ILE A 63 3.53 -7.10 3.31
C ILE A 63 2.99 -7.68 4.62
N LYS A 64 1.74 -8.17 4.63
CA LYS A 64 1.16 -8.82 5.82
C LYS A 64 1.90 -10.08 6.22
N LYS A 65 2.35 -10.88 5.23
CA LYS A 65 3.10 -12.10 5.47
C LYS A 65 4.47 -11.79 6.07
N ASP A 66 5.17 -10.78 5.55
CA ASP A 66 6.50 -10.39 5.99
C ASP A 66 6.46 -9.81 7.41
N ALA A 67 5.45 -9.00 7.73
CA ALA A 67 5.22 -8.53 9.10
C ALA A 67 4.89 -9.67 10.08
N LYS A 68 4.16 -10.71 9.64
CA LYS A 68 3.80 -11.86 10.49
C LYS A 68 4.95 -12.84 10.71
N ARG A 69 5.93 -12.87 9.80
CA ARG A 69 7.06 -13.83 9.80
C ARG A 69 8.36 -13.22 10.30
N ASP A 70 8.31 -12.01 10.85
CA ASP A 70 9.49 -11.26 11.29
C ASP A 70 10.57 -11.23 10.19
N ALA A 71 10.15 -10.95 8.95
CA ALA A 71 11.06 -10.85 7.82
C ALA A 71 12.10 -9.76 8.05
N ALA A 72 13.29 -9.91 7.46
CA ALA A 72 14.40 -8.97 7.64
C ALA A 72 14.01 -7.51 7.32
N ARG A 73 13.14 -7.29 6.32
CA ARG A 73 12.48 -6.02 6.03
C ARG A 73 10.97 -6.21 6.07
N SER A 74 10.28 -5.43 6.91
CA SER A 74 8.83 -5.43 7.01
C SER A 74 8.30 -4.13 7.61
N PHE A 75 7.00 -3.87 7.46
CA PHE A 75 6.35 -2.71 8.08
C PHE A 75 6.48 -2.68 9.63
N ALA A 76 6.82 -3.82 10.26
CA ALA A 76 7.00 -3.92 11.70
C ALA A 76 8.38 -3.44 12.18
N ASN A 77 9.41 -3.51 11.34
CA ASN A 77 10.80 -3.26 11.76
C ASN A 77 11.51 -2.11 11.02
N LEU A 78 11.02 -1.68 9.85
CA LEU A 78 11.59 -0.54 9.15
C LEU A 78 11.47 0.73 10.02
N GLU A 79 12.53 1.54 10.00
CA GLU A 79 12.71 2.65 10.94
C GLU A 79 12.13 3.97 10.43
N THR A 80 12.11 4.18 9.12
CA THR A 80 11.62 5.44 8.52
C THR A 80 10.43 5.19 7.58
N LEU A 81 9.67 6.25 7.32
CA LEU A 81 8.53 6.15 6.40
C LEU A 81 9.00 6.06 4.93
N GLU A 82 10.19 6.57 4.64
CA GLU A 82 10.93 6.43 3.40
C GLU A 82 11.30 4.96 3.15
N ASP A 83 11.88 4.28 4.13
CA ASP A 83 12.22 2.84 4.01
C ASP A 83 10.97 1.99 3.75
N ILE A 84 9.85 2.36 4.37
CA ILE A 84 8.55 1.71 4.18
C ILE A 84 8.03 1.96 2.75
N ALA A 85 8.17 3.17 2.24
CA ALA A 85 7.80 3.53 0.87
C ALA A 85 8.64 2.77 -0.15
N ASP A 86 9.95 2.69 0.05
CA ASP A 86 10.87 1.96 -0.81
C ASP A 86 10.55 0.46 -0.82
N TYR A 87 10.38 -0.16 0.36
CA TYR A 87 10.00 -1.57 0.47
C TYR A 87 8.64 -1.87 -0.20
N LEU A 88 7.65 -0.98 -0.05
CA LEU A 88 6.36 -1.11 -0.75
C LEU A 88 6.54 -1.00 -2.28
N GLY A 89 7.39 -0.09 -2.74
CA GLY A 89 7.74 0.08 -4.15
C GLY A 89 8.38 -1.17 -4.75
N GLU A 90 9.36 -1.76 -4.03
CA GLU A 90 10.00 -3.02 -4.41
C GLU A 90 8.98 -4.17 -4.53
N CYS A 91 8.10 -4.33 -3.51
CA CYS A 91 7.04 -5.33 -3.56
C CYS A 91 6.11 -5.12 -4.76
N SER A 92 5.76 -3.87 -5.06
CA SER A 92 4.92 -3.51 -6.20
C SER A 92 5.58 -3.89 -7.52
N ALA A 93 6.84 -3.49 -7.72
CA ALA A 93 7.61 -3.79 -8.93
C ALA A 93 7.68 -5.30 -9.18
N GLU A 94 8.04 -6.08 -8.16
CA GLU A 94 8.10 -7.54 -8.27
C GLU A 94 6.76 -8.17 -8.67
N HIS A 95 5.65 -7.70 -8.07
CA HIS A 95 4.33 -8.22 -8.38
C HIS A 95 3.87 -7.82 -9.79
N GLN A 96 4.20 -6.62 -10.26
CA GLN A 96 3.89 -6.19 -11.63
C GLN A 96 4.68 -6.99 -12.68
N GLU A 97 5.96 -7.27 -12.40
CA GLU A 97 6.82 -8.07 -13.28
C GLU A 97 6.36 -9.54 -13.35
N LYS A 98 6.04 -10.16 -12.21
CA LYS A 98 5.58 -11.57 -12.15
C LYS A 98 4.35 -11.85 -13.00
N HIS A 99 3.46 -10.87 -13.17
CA HIS A 99 2.17 -11.07 -13.85
C HIS A 99 2.16 -10.57 -15.29
N THR A 100 3.11 -9.73 -15.71
CA THR A 100 3.10 -9.18 -17.07
C THR A 100 3.35 -10.25 -18.13
N GLY A 101 4.29 -11.17 -17.94
CA GLY A 101 4.51 -12.29 -18.87
C GLY A 101 4.65 -11.89 -20.35
N GLY A 102 5.07 -10.65 -20.65
CA GLY A 102 5.12 -10.06 -21.99
C GLY A 102 3.81 -9.46 -22.54
N GLY A 103 2.72 -9.47 -21.76
CA GLY A 103 1.40 -8.91 -22.08
C GLY A 103 1.16 -7.50 -21.52
N LYS A 104 -0.12 -7.10 -21.41
CA LYS A 104 -0.54 -5.80 -20.86
C LYS A 104 0.02 -5.58 -19.44
N ALA A 105 0.47 -4.36 -19.17
CA ALA A 105 0.96 -3.96 -17.86
C ALA A 105 -0.13 -4.10 -16.78
N PHE A 106 0.16 -4.89 -15.73
CA PHE A 106 -0.71 -5.07 -14.57
C PHE A 106 -0.44 -4.00 -13.50
N GLU A 107 -0.56 -2.74 -13.92
CA GLU A 107 -0.18 -1.58 -13.11
C GLU A 107 -1.01 -1.43 -11.84
N ALA A 108 -0.32 -1.08 -10.76
CA ALA A 108 -0.89 -0.70 -9.49
C ALA A 108 -0.15 0.54 -8.95
N SER A 109 -0.87 1.35 -8.19
CA SER A 109 -0.30 2.51 -7.49
C SER A 109 -0.83 2.55 -6.08
N PHE A 110 0.01 3.04 -5.16
CA PHE A 110 -0.29 3.03 -3.73
C PHE A 110 -0.01 4.39 -3.12
N ILE A 111 -0.73 4.71 -2.06
CA ILE A 111 -0.31 5.74 -1.10
C ILE A 111 0.05 5.01 0.18
N VAL A 112 1.24 5.25 0.73
CA VAL A 112 1.59 4.80 2.08
C VAL A 112 1.83 6.01 2.95
N GLY A 113 1.26 6.02 4.14
CA GLY A 113 1.45 7.10 5.08
C GLY A 113 1.21 6.66 6.51
N GLY A 114 1.43 7.58 7.44
CA GLY A 114 1.28 7.29 8.85
C GLY A 114 2.29 8.02 9.70
N GLN A 115 2.55 7.48 10.88
CA GLN A 115 3.50 8.02 11.83
C GLN A 115 4.23 6.90 12.57
N ILE A 116 5.54 7.09 12.75
CA ILE A 116 6.41 6.30 13.63
C ILE A 116 6.74 7.16 14.86
N LEU A 117 6.83 6.54 16.03
CA LEU A 117 7.15 7.22 17.29
C LEU A 117 8.41 8.07 17.14
N GLY A 118 8.33 9.33 17.57
CA GLY A 118 9.43 10.30 17.46
C GLY A 118 9.56 10.98 16.09
N GLN A 119 8.77 10.60 15.10
CA GLN A 119 8.80 11.18 13.75
C GLN A 119 7.54 11.97 13.44
N LYS A 120 7.64 12.89 12.47
CA LYS A 120 6.48 13.62 11.94
C LYS A 120 5.61 12.68 11.08
N PRO A 121 4.28 12.86 11.06
CA PRO A 121 3.44 12.12 10.13
C PRO A 121 3.79 12.48 8.68
N GLY A 122 3.72 11.49 7.80
CA GLY A 122 4.05 11.63 6.38
C GLY A 122 3.17 10.76 5.49
N ALA A 123 3.28 11.00 4.18
CA ALA A 123 2.70 10.14 3.16
C ALA A 123 3.51 10.22 1.87
N TYR A 124 3.59 9.10 1.17
CA TYR A 124 4.30 8.90 -0.09
C TYR A 124 3.35 8.30 -1.13
N LEU A 125 3.45 8.80 -2.36
CA LEU A 125 2.80 8.22 -3.53
C LEU A 125 3.78 7.27 -4.21
N ILE A 126 3.39 6.00 -4.33
CA ILE A 126 4.14 4.96 -5.02
C ILE A 126 3.57 4.84 -6.43
N TYR A 127 4.40 5.19 -7.41
CA TYR A 127 4.03 5.10 -8.83
C TYR A 127 4.12 3.65 -9.33
N PRO A 128 3.35 3.30 -10.37
CA PRO A 128 3.59 2.08 -11.12
C PRO A 128 5.03 2.05 -11.67
N THR A 129 5.64 0.87 -11.66
CA THR A 129 6.99 0.60 -12.20
C THR A 129 6.94 -0.16 -13.52
#